data_AF-A0A7S0BTC1-F1
#
_entry.id   AF-A0A7S0BTC1-F1
#
_cell.length_a   1.000
_cell.length_b   1.000
_cell.length_c   1.000
_cell.angle_alpha   90.00
_cell.angle_beta   90.00
_cell.angle_gamma   90.00
#
_symmetry.space_group_name_H-M   'P 1'
#
loop_
_entity.id
_entity.type
_entity.pdbx_description
1 polymer ?
#
loop_
_entity_poly.entity_id
_entity_poly.type
_entity_poly.pdbx_seq_one_letter_code
_entity_poly.pdbx_strand_id
1 'polypeptide(L)'
;MNSLFGRLRTLRSIPWKRFGRSNSSIPVADAASDSKIPAAPALLGFAGLIPFAAGAFGSYHDQYRFVAVDMERAYGSVILTFLGAVHWGLAIRVKGKMAMPMYLFSVAPSMLGWLSTQLPILLAYPVLIVAFSAVHIMEARIFPRLQIPRWYSKLRFRLNLLAVIALIVTFSFAKNDPKLLEELKSEKDNPTTLMQLLTGNRKEPSDPNSTPEGTPAQ
;
A
#
# COMPACT_ATOMS: atom_id res chain seq x y z
N MET A 1 24.21 23.48 28.65
CA MET A 1 23.35 22.62 27.79
C MET A 1 22.00 23.30 27.48
N ASN A 2 21.96 24.61 27.17
CA ASN A 2 20.71 25.40 27.11
C ASN A 2 20.38 26.00 25.72
N SER A 3 20.94 25.49 24.60
CA SER A 3 20.72 26.10 23.27
C SER A 3 19.84 25.30 22.30
N LEU A 4 19.32 24.12 22.68
CA LEU A 4 18.54 23.28 21.76
C LEU A 4 17.03 23.59 21.72
N PHE A 5 16.48 24.34 22.68
CA PHE A 5 15.05 24.69 22.71
C PHE A 5 14.68 26.00 21.99
N GLY A 6 15.67 26.75 21.47
CA GLY A 6 15.43 28.03 20.78
C GLY A 6 14.95 27.91 19.33
N ARG A 7 15.06 26.72 18.71
CA ARG A 7 14.81 26.50 17.27
C ARG A 7 13.46 25.88 16.91
N LEU A 8 12.53 25.73 17.85
CA LEU A 8 11.20 25.18 17.60
C LEU A 8 10.09 26.25 17.47
N ARG A 9 10.42 27.53 17.56
CA ARG A 9 9.44 28.64 17.56
C ARG A 9 9.21 29.29 16.19
N THR A 10 9.88 28.81 15.14
CA THR A 10 9.78 29.35 13.77
C THR A 10 8.82 28.57 12.85
N LEU A 11 8.24 27.46 13.30
CA LEU A 11 7.15 26.76 12.57
C LEU A 11 5.77 27.41 12.76
N ARG A 12 5.71 28.67 13.21
CA ARG A 12 4.47 29.44 13.36
C ARG A 12 4.22 30.42 12.20
N SER A 13 5.13 30.50 11.22
CA SER A 13 5.04 31.45 10.10
C SER A 13 4.34 30.91 8.85
N ILE A 14 3.83 29.67 8.86
CA ILE A 14 2.94 29.21 7.79
C ILE A 14 1.72 30.14 7.81
N PRO A 15 1.44 30.91 6.74
CA PRO A 15 0.37 31.89 6.72
C PRO A 15 -0.97 31.17 6.50
N TRP A 16 -1.41 30.39 7.49
CA TRP A 16 -2.71 29.72 7.52
C TRP A 16 -3.88 30.69 7.28
N LYS A 17 -3.67 32.00 7.51
CA LYS A 17 -4.65 33.06 7.26
C LYS A 17 -5.11 33.18 5.79
N ARG A 18 -4.36 32.67 4.81
CA ARG A 18 -4.83 32.63 3.40
C ARG A 18 -5.89 31.54 3.13
N PHE A 19 -6.03 30.56 4.02
CA PHE A 19 -7.06 29.51 3.91
C PHE A 19 -8.37 29.84 4.65
N GLY A 20 -8.47 31.03 5.27
CA GLY A 20 -9.53 31.35 6.24
C GLY A 20 -10.48 32.50 5.89
N ARG A 21 -10.56 32.94 4.63
CA ARG A 21 -11.57 33.94 4.20
C ARG A 21 -12.24 33.54 2.90
N SER A 22 -13.28 32.74 3.03
CA SER A 22 -14.37 32.64 2.05
C SER A 22 -15.64 32.43 2.87
N ASN A 23 -16.34 33.54 3.11
CA ASN A 23 -17.70 33.56 3.65
C ASN A 23 -18.68 33.36 2.49
N SER A 24 -18.53 32.25 1.78
CA SER A 24 -19.48 31.74 0.80
C SER A 24 -19.84 30.35 1.31
N SER A 25 -21.14 30.07 1.47
CA SER A 25 -21.65 28.70 1.50
C SER A 25 -20.80 27.90 0.53
N ILE A 26 -19.95 26.99 1.04
CA ILE A 26 -19.17 26.09 0.18
C ILE A 26 -20.21 25.56 -0.78
N PRO A 27 -20.11 25.84 -2.10
CA PRO A 27 -21.05 25.28 -3.04
C PRO A 27 -20.79 23.79 -2.95
N VAL A 28 -21.56 23.11 -2.10
CA VAL A 28 -21.65 21.66 -2.07
C VAL A 28 -22.19 21.38 -3.44
N ALA A 29 -21.30 21.03 -4.36
CA ALA A 29 -21.65 20.81 -5.76
C ALA A 29 -22.93 19.98 -5.75
N ASP A 30 -24.01 20.55 -6.30
CA ASP A 30 -25.30 19.89 -6.30
C ASP A 30 -25.09 18.46 -6.80
N ALA A 31 -25.67 17.49 -6.09
CA ALA A 31 -25.55 16.07 -6.42
C ALA A 31 -26.01 15.75 -7.87
N ALA A 32 -26.58 16.74 -8.57
CA ALA A 32 -27.13 16.70 -9.91
C ALA A 32 -26.20 17.14 -11.07
N SER A 33 -24.92 17.53 -10.87
CA SER A 33 -24.02 17.80 -12.02
C SER A 33 -23.49 16.49 -12.65
N ASP A 34 -24.40 15.75 -13.30
CA ASP A 34 -24.39 14.29 -13.51
C ASP A 34 -23.58 13.75 -14.71
N SER A 35 -22.41 14.29 -15.07
CA SER A 35 -21.57 13.58 -16.07
C SER A 35 -20.09 13.93 -16.12
N LYS A 36 -19.72 15.18 -15.88
CA LYS A 36 -18.33 15.63 -16.04
C LYS A 36 -17.53 15.36 -14.78
N ILE A 37 -16.43 14.63 -14.93
CA ILE A 37 -15.45 14.42 -13.86
C ILE A 37 -14.77 15.77 -13.61
N PRO A 38 -14.75 16.29 -12.37
CA PRO A 38 -14.05 17.53 -12.07
C PRO A 38 -12.56 17.42 -12.41
N ALA A 39 -11.98 18.48 -12.98
CA ALA A 39 -10.64 18.43 -13.55
C ALA A 39 -9.55 18.11 -12.52
N ALA A 40 -9.63 18.68 -11.31
CA ALA A 40 -8.63 18.45 -10.27
C ALA A 40 -8.57 16.99 -9.78
N PRO A 41 -9.70 16.34 -9.37
CA PRO A 41 -9.72 14.91 -9.09
C PRO A 41 -9.28 14.02 -10.26
N ALA A 42 -9.66 14.38 -11.50
CA ALA A 42 -9.21 13.65 -12.68
C ALA A 42 -7.69 13.71 -12.82
N LEU A 43 -7.13 14.93 -12.82
CA LEU A 43 -5.69 15.15 -12.98
C LEU A 43 -4.89 14.42 -11.90
N LEU A 44 -5.26 14.57 -10.62
CA LEU A 44 -4.56 13.91 -9.52
C LEU A 44 -4.72 12.39 -9.57
N GLY A 45 -5.91 11.91 -9.92
CA GLY A 45 -6.16 10.48 -10.07
C GLY A 45 -5.31 9.85 -11.17
N PHE A 46 -5.28 10.47 -12.36
CA PHE A 46 -4.46 9.98 -13.48
C PHE A 46 -2.97 10.19 -13.25
N ALA A 47 -2.55 11.27 -12.59
CA ALA A 47 -1.15 11.45 -12.17
C ALA A 47 -0.70 10.35 -11.20
N GLY A 48 -1.61 9.88 -10.35
CA GLY A 48 -1.37 8.73 -9.48
C GLY A 48 -1.11 7.40 -10.22
N LEU A 49 -1.34 7.32 -11.53
CA LEU A 49 -0.98 6.14 -12.34
C LEU A 49 0.46 6.17 -12.87
N ILE A 50 1.17 7.29 -12.73
CA ILE A 50 2.54 7.43 -13.24
C ILE A 50 3.47 6.35 -12.66
N PRO A 51 3.49 6.08 -11.34
CA PRO A 51 4.32 5.01 -10.79
C PRO A 51 3.99 3.59 -11.31
N PHE A 52 2.70 3.29 -11.54
CA PHE A 52 2.28 2.02 -12.13
C PHE A 52 2.80 1.88 -13.57
N ALA A 53 2.63 2.94 -14.39
CA ALA A 53 3.13 2.94 -15.75
C ALA A 53 4.67 2.84 -15.80
N ALA A 54 5.37 3.53 -14.88
CA ALA A 54 6.82 3.46 -14.77
C ALA A 54 7.30 2.07 -14.35
N GLY A 55 6.61 1.42 -13.41
CA GLY A 55 6.86 0.04 -13.01
C GLY A 55 6.71 -0.94 -14.16
N ALA A 56 5.57 -0.88 -14.86
CA ALA A 56 5.31 -1.71 -16.03
C ALA A 56 6.36 -1.51 -17.14
N PHE A 57 6.70 -0.26 -17.47
CA PHE A 57 7.71 0.05 -18.47
C PHE A 57 9.13 -0.39 -18.04
N GLY A 58 9.48 -0.19 -16.78
CA GLY A 58 10.78 -0.60 -16.22
C GLY A 58 10.92 -2.13 -16.17
N SER A 59 9.83 -2.85 -15.91
CA SER A 59 9.80 -4.32 -15.89
C SER A 59 10.14 -4.97 -17.24
N TYR A 60 9.88 -4.27 -18.34
CA TYR A 60 10.23 -4.72 -19.68
C TYR A 60 11.76 -4.80 -19.88
N HIS A 61 12.53 -3.95 -19.22
CA HIS A 61 13.99 -3.87 -19.38
C HIS A 61 14.72 -4.65 -18.28
N ASP A 62 15.46 -5.71 -18.64
CA ASP A 62 16.16 -6.59 -17.69
C ASP A 62 17.03 -5.83 -16.67
N GLN A 63 17.71 -4.76 -17.09
CA GLN A 63 18.57 -3.93 -16.25
C GLN A 63 17.83 -3.20 -15.11
N TYR A 64 16.56 -2.85 -15.30
CA TYR A 64 15.77 -2.08 -14.33
C TYR A 64 14.65 -2.90 -13.68
N ARG A 65 14.42 -4.13 -14.15
CA ARG A 65 13.27 -4.97 -13.79
C ARG A 65 13.12 -5.11 -12.28
N PHE A 66 14.18 -5.48 -11.57
CA PHE A 66 14.13 -5.69 -10.12
C PHE A 66 13.64 -4.44 -9.37
N VAL A 67 14.25 -3.28 -9.65
CA VAL A 67 13.89 -2.01 -9.01
C VAL A 67 12.49 -1.56 -9.40
N ALA A 68 12.12 -1.69 -10.68
CA ALA A 68 10.81 -1.29 -11.18
C ALA A 68 9.67 -2.11 -10.57
N VAL A 69 9.87 -3.42 -10.45
CA VAL A 69 8.90 -4.35 -9.86
C VAL A 69 8.74 -4.08 -8.35
N ASP A 70 9.84 -3.89 -7.63
CA ASP A 70 9.75 -3.58 -6.19
C ASP A 70 9.09 -2.21 -5.93
N MET A 71 9.47 -1.21 -6.72
CA MET A 71 8.89 0.13 -6.63
C MET A 71 7.38 0.14 -6.90
N GLU A 72 6.93 -0.56 -7.94
CA GLU A 72 5.50 -0.68 -8.24
C GLU A 72 4.75 -1.47 -7.17
N ARG A 73 5.33 -2.56 -6.65
CA ARG A 73 4.76 -3.33 -5.53
C ARG A 73 4.55 -2.43 -4.31
N ALA A 74 5.58 -1.68 -3.91
CA ALA A 74 5.52 -0.76 -2.78
C ALA A 74 4.47 0.33 -3.01
N TYR A 75 4.43 0.91 -4.21
CA TYR A 75 3.44 1.92 -4.54
C TYR A 75 2.00 1.37 -4.57
N GLY A 76 1.81 0.17 -5.11
CA GLY A 76 0.54 -0.54 -5.11
C GLY A 76 0.00 -0.76 -3.70
N SER A 77 0.87 -1.11 -2.75
CA SER A 77 0.54 -1.22 -1.32
C SER A 77 0.06 0.11 -0.71
N VAL A 78 0.75 1.22 -1.01
CA VAL A 78 0.36 2.57 -0.56
C VAL A 78 -1.02 2.95 -1.09
N ILE A 79 -1.25 2.76 -2.40
CA ILE A 79 -2.55 3.07 -3.01
C ILE A 79 -3.66 2.19 -2.41
N LEU A 80 -3.40 0.90 -2.23
CA LEU A 80 -4.38 -0.01 -1.63
C LEU A 80 -4.76 0.40 -0.19
N THR A 81 -3.78 0.87 0.59
CA THR A 81 -4.02 1.44 1.93
C THR A 81 -4.86 2.71 1.87
N PHE A 82 -4.58 3.61 0.92
CA PHE A 82 -5.38 4.82 0.70
C PHE A 82 -6.85 4.48 0.37
N LEU A 83 -7.09 3.45 -0.44
CA LEU A 83 -8.44 2.97 -0.73
C LEU A 83 -9.17 2.46 0.51
N GLY A 84 -8.46 1.76 1.39
CA GLY A 84 -8.98 1.37 2.70
C GLY A 84 -9.42 2.58 3.53
N ALA A 85 -8.57 3.61 3.61
CA ALA A 85 -8.88 4.85 4.33
C ALA A 85 -10.14 5.57 3.79
N VAL A 86 -10.35 5.58 2.47
CA VAL A 86 -11.59 6.12 1.86
C VAL A 86 -12.82 5.37 2.38
N HIS A 87 -12.76 4.04 2.45
CA HIS A 87 -13.88 3.23 2.95
C HIS A 87 -14.14 3.43 4.43
N TRP A 88 -13.10 3.67 5.23
CA TRP A 88 -13.28 4.06 6.63
C TRP A 88 -14.04 5.38 6.73
N GLY A 89 -13.64 6.39 5.94
CA GLY A 89 -14.33 7.68 5.88
C GLY A 89 -15.80 7.56 5.47
N LEU A 90 -16.12 6.65 4.55
CA LEU A 90 -17.49 6.32 4.18
C LEU A 90 -18.25 5.59 5.31
N ALA A 91 -17.58 4.69 6.03
CA ALA A 91 -18.16 3.91 7.12
C ALA A 91 -18.68 4.78 8.27
N ILE A 92 -18.07 5.94 8.53
CA ILE A 92 -18.53 6.92 9.53
C ILE A 92 -19.98 7.36 9.27
N ARG A 93 -20.40 7.39 8.00
CA ARG A 93 -21.76 7.81 7.60
C ARG A 93 -22.78 6.67 7.72
N VAL A 94 -22.34 5.44 7.96
CA VAL A 94 -23.19 4.25 7.99
C VAL A 94 -23.52 3.86 9.43
N LYS A 95 -24.79 3.56 9.67
CA LYS A 95 -25.31 3.17 10.99
C LYS A 95 -25.97 1.79 10.92
N GLY A 96 -26.14 1.15 12.08
CA GLY A 96 -26.78 -0.15 12.21
C GLY A 96 -25.92 -1.32 11.75
N LYS A 97 -26.55 -2.42 11.33
CA LYS A 97 -25.90 -3.72 11.09
C LYS A 97 -24.78 -3.69 10.03
N MET A 98 -24.76 -2.69 9.16
CA MET A 98 -23.76 -2.57 8.09
C MET A 98 -22.50 -1.77 8.48
N ALA A 99 -22.49 -1.12 9.65
CA ALA A 99 -21.35 -0.31 10.08
C ALA A 99 -20.10 -1.17 10.33
N MET A 100 -20.21 -2.24 11.12
CA MET A 100 -19.08 -3.09 11.47
C MET A 100 -18.45 -3.79 10.25
N PRO A 101 -19.20 -4.41 9.33
CA PRO A 101 -18.62 -4.97 8.11
C PRO A 101 -17.88 -3.94 7.24
N MET A 102 -18.35 -2.70 7.18
CA MET A 102 -17.65 -1.64 6.43
C MET A 102 -16.34 -1.23 7.08
N TYR A 103 -16.28 -1.15 8.41
CA TYR A 103 -15.01 -0.89 9.10
C TYR A 103 -14.01 -2.02 8.89
N LEU A 104 -14.43 -3.29 9.04
CA LEU A 104 -13.57 -4.44 8.75
C LEU A 104 -13.05 -4.41 7.31
N PHE A 105 -13.94 -4.12 6.36
CA PHE A 105 -13.58 -3.98 4.96
C PHE A 105 -12.63 -2.80 4.71
N SER A 106 -12.71 -1.71 5.46
CA SER A 106 -11.79 -0.57 5.31
C SER A 106 -10.35 -0.90 5.73
N VAL A 107 -10.17 -1.82 6.67
CA VAL A 107 -8.86 -2.24 7.18
C VAL A 107 -8.23 -3.30 6.29
N ALA A 108 -9.03 -4.22 5.74
CA ALA A 108 -8.54 -5.34 4.94
C ALA A 108 -7.59 -4.94 3.79
N PRO A 109 -7.87 -3.91 2.96
CA PRO A 109 -6.94 -3.44 1.93
C PRO A 109 -5.58 -3.02 2.46
N SER A 110 -5.53 -2.31 3.59
CA SER A 110 -4.26 -1.88 4.20
C SER A 110 -3.43 -3.05 4.70
N MET A 111 -4.08 -4.08 5.26
CA MET A 111 -3.40 -5.30 5.70
C MET A 111 -2.90 -6.13 4.52
N LEU A 112 -3.68 -6.24 3.45
CA LEU A 112 -3.25 -6.94 2.22
C LEU A 112 -2.12 -6.19 1.50
N GLY A 113 -2.17 -4.86 1.49
CA GLY A 113 -1.11 -4.02 0.94
C GLY A 113 0.18 -4.18 1.74
N TRP A 114 0.12 -4.13 3.06
CA TRP A 114 1.31 -4.38 3.88
C TRP A 114 1.84 -5.80 3.67
N LEU A 115 0.97 -6.81 3.70
CA LEU A 115 1.35 -8.21 3.50
C LEU A 115 2.04 -8.43 2.14
N SER A 116 1.59 -7.78 1.06
CA SER A 116 2.23 -7.93 -0.25
C SER A 116 3.70 -7.49 -0.27
N THR A 117 4.10 -6.56 0.61
CA THR A 117 5.51 -6.14 0.72
C THR A 117 6.39 -7.18 1.42
N GLN A 118 5.78 -8.03 2.25
CA GLN A 118 6.46 -9.10 2.97
C GLN A 118 6.52 -10.40 2.14
N LEU A 119 5.69 -10.50 1.11
CA LEU A 119 5.65 -11.66 0.23
C LEU A 119 6.72 -11.56 -0.85
N PRO A 120 7.27 -12.71 -1.30
CA PRO A 120 8.03 -12.78 -2.54
C PRO A 120 7.26 -12.19 -3.71
N ILE A 121 7.97 -11.61 -4.68
CA ILE A 121 7.38 -10.87 -5.81
C ILE A 121 6.30 -11.66 -6.55
N LEU A 122 6.52 -12.96 -6.81
CA LEU A 122 5.53 -13.76 -7.55
C LEU A 122 4.24 -14.06 -6.78
N LEU A 123 4.25 -13.92 -5.44
CA LEU A 123 3.04 -14.03 -4.61
C LEU A 123 2.42 -12.64 -4.36
N ALA A 124 3.25 -11.61 -4.23
CA ALA A 124 2.82 -10.24 -3.96
C ALA A 124 1.87 -9.68 -5.04
N TYR A 125 2.22 -9.87 -6.32
CA TYR A 125 1.44 -9.33 -7.43
C TYR A 125 0.04 -9.94 -7.57
N PRO A 126 -0.13 -11.28 -7.53
CA PRO A 126 -1.46 -11.89 -7.46
C PRO A 126 -2.29 -11.37 -6.29
N VAL A 127 -1.70 -11.23 -5.10
CA VAL A 127 -2.39 -10.66 -3.93
C VAL A 127 -2.87 -9.23 -4.20
N LEU A 128 -2.01 -8.38 -4.75
CA LEU A 128 -2.38 -7.00 -5.11
C LEU A 128 -3.50 -6.98 -6.16
N ILE A 129 -3.39 -7.75 -7.24
CA ILE A 129 -4.40 -7.81 -8.31
C ILE A 129 -5.76 -8.23 -7.76
N VAL A 130 -5.79 -9.29 -6.94
CA VAL A 130 -7.02 -9.76 -6.29
C VAL A 130 -7.56 -8.71 -5.33
N ALA A 131 -6.71 -8.08 -4.53
CA ALA A 131 -7.14 -7.06 -3.57
C ALA A 131 -7.73 -5.82 -4.25
N PHE A 132 -7.08 -5.27 -5.28
CA PHE A 132 -7.62 -4.16 -6.08
C PHE A 132 -8.96 -4.52 -6.73
N SER A 133 -9.06 -5.73 -7.30
CA SER A 133 -10.28 -6.23 -7.93
C SER A 133 -11.41 -6.41 -6.90
N ALA A 134 -11.11 -7.00 -5.75
CA ALA A 134 -12.07 -7.20 -4.66
C ALA A 134 -12.57 -5.85 -4.12
N VAL A 135 -11.67 -4.87 -3.96
CA VAL A 135 -12.05 -3.52 -3.57
C VAL A 135 -13.02 -2.93 -4.58
N HIS A 136 -12.69 -3.01 -5.86
CA HIS A 136 -13.53 -2.46 -6.91
C HIS A 136 -14.91 -3.13 -7.02
N ILE A 137 -14.99 -4.45 -6.87
CA ILE A 137 -16.26 -5.19 -6.85
C ILE A 137 -17.13 -4.73 -5.66
N MET A 138 -16.51 -4.52 -4.50
CA MET A 138 -17.23 -4.03 -3.33
C MET A 138 -17.70 -2.59 -3.51
N GLU A 139 -16.85 -1.70 -4.07
CA GLU A 139 -17.20 -0.34 -4.45
C GLU A 139 -18.44 -0.32 -5.38
N ALA A 140 -18.47 -1.18 -6.40
CA ALA A 140 -19.60 -1.29 -7.32
C ALA A 140 -20.93 -1.68 -6.63
N ARG A 141 -20.87 -2.44 -5.52
CA ARG A 141 -22.03 -2.83 -4.71
C ARG A 141 -22.43 -1.77 -3.68
N ILE A 142 -21.46 -1.07 -3.10
CA ILE A 142 -21.66 -0.10 -2.02
C ILE A 142 -22.03 1.28 -2.56
N PHE A 143 -21.35 1.77 -3.60
CA PHE A 143 -21.45 3.15 -4.07
C PHE A 143 -22.88 3.58 -4.42
N PRO A 144 -23.70 2.75 -5.10
CA PRO A 144 -25.11 3.08 -5.34
C PRO A 144 -25.91 3.24 -4.03
N ARG A 145 -25.62 2.43 -3.01
CA ARG A 145 -26.31 2.47 -1.71
C ARG A 145 -25.92 3.69 -0.87
N LEU A 146 -24.69 4.17 -1.04
CA LEU A 146 -24.17 5.37 -0.37
C LEU A 146 -24.41 6.68 -1.15
N GLN A 147 -25.16 6.62 -2.27
CA GLN A 147 -25.44 7.76 -3.13
C GLN A 147 -24.16 8.50 -3.56
N ILE A 148 -23.10 7.73 -3.83
CA ILE A 148 -21.83 8.29 -4.31
C ILE A 148 -22.03 8.83 -5.73
N PRO A 149 -21.52 10.04 -6.06
CA PRO A 149 -21.68 10.63 -7.38
C PRO A 149 -21.18 9.72 -8.50
N ARG A 150 -21.94 9.61 -9.59
CA ARG A 150 -21.60 8.74 -10.74
C ARG A 150 -20.24 9.06 -11.36
N TRP A 151 -19.83 10.34 -11.37
CA TRP A 151 -18.53 10.75 -11.89
C TRP A 151 -17.37 10.12 -11.11
N TYR A 152 -17.52 9.98 -9.79
CA TYR A 152 -16.49 9.38 -8.93
C TYR A 152 -16.38 7.89 -9.20
N SER A 153 -17.52 7.19 -9.29
CA SER A 153 -17.56 5.76 -9.64
C SER A 153 -16.90 5.49 -11.01
N LYS A 154 -17.17 6.35 -12.01
CA LYS A 154 -16.56 6.24 -13.35
C LYS A 154 -15.06 6.50 -13.33
N LEU A 155 -14.61 7.54 -12.62
CA LEU A 155 -13.18 7.83 -12.46
C LEU A 155 -12.48 6.66 -11.78
N ARG A 156 -13.03 6.20 -10.66
CA ARG A 156 -12.48 5.11 -9.85
C ARG A 156 -12.35 3.81 -10.63
N PHE A 157 -13.36 3.46 -11.43
CA PHE A 157 -13.31 2.32 -12.37
C PHE A 157 -12.11 2.41 -13.31
N ARG A 158 -11.91 3.56 -13.99
CA ARG A 158 -10.82 3.77 -14.95
C ARG A 158 -9.45 3.67 -14.28
N LEU A 159 -9.28 4.30 -13.12
CA LEU A 159 -8.01 4.25 -12.38
C LEU A 159 -7.70 2.83 -11.92
N ASN A 160 -8.69 2.11 -11.39
CA ASN A 160 -8.52 0.74 -10.97
C ASN A 160 -8.16 -0.19 -12.14
N LEU A 161 -8.86 -0.05 -13.26
CA LEU A 161 -8.62 -0.85 -14.45
C LEU A 161 -7.18 -0.66 -14.96
N LEU A 162 -6.73 0.59 -15.09
CA LEU A 162 -5.37 0.90 -15.55
C LEU A 162 -4.29 0.41 -14.57
N ALA A 163 -4.51 0.56 -13.26
CA ALA A 163 -3.59 0.04 -12.25
C ALA A 163 -3.49 -1.51 -12.29
N VAL A 164 -4.62 -2.21 -12.41
CA VAL A 164 -4.63 -3.68 -12.52
C VAL A 164 -3.96 -4.16 -13.80
N ILE A 165 -4.19 -3.48 -14.93
CA ILE A 165 -3.48 -3.79 -16.19
C ILE A 165 -1.97 -3.64 -16.01
N ALA A 166 -1.51 -2.54 -15.41
CA ALA A 166 -0.08 -2.32 -15.15
C ALA A 166 0.51 -3.44 -14.28
N LEU A 167 -0.17 -3.79 -13.18
CA LEU A 167 0.24 -4.91 -12.31
C LEU A 167 0.33 -6.24 -13.06
N ILE A 168 -0.62 -6.54 -13.94
CA ILE A 168 -0.61 -7.78 -14.75
C ILE A 168 0.56 -7.77 -15.74
N VAL A 169 0.83 -6.64 -16.39
CA VAL A 169 1.95 -6.48 -17.32
C VAL A 169 3.26 -6.72 -16.59
N THR A 170 3.48 -6.05 -15.45
CA THR A 170 4.70 -6.23 -14.66
C THR A 170 4.86 -7.65 -14.16
N PHE A 171 3.79 -8.25 -13.62
CA PHE A 171 3.83 -9.64 -13.17
C PHE A 171 4.19 -10.61 -14.31
N SER A 172 3.69 -10.34 -15.52
CA SER A 172 3.98 -11.17 -16.70
C SER A 172 5.44 -11.11 -17.12
N PHE A 173 6.13 -9.99 -16.92
CA PHE A 173 7.57 -9.89 -17.15
C PHE A 173 8.39 -10.41 -15.97
N ALA A 174 7.98 -10.11 -14.74
CA ALA A 174 8.66 -10.57 -13.53
C ALA A 174 8.69 -12.09 -13.40
N LYS A 175 7.59 -12.79 -13.73
CA LYS A 175 7.52 -14.26 -13.67
C LYS A 175 8.48 -14.96 -14.64
N ASN A 176 8.93 -14.27 -15.68
CA ASN A 176 9.84 -14.81 -16.68
C ASN A 176 11.31 -14.57 -16.31
N ASP A 177 11.59 -13.84 -15.22
CA ASP A 177 12.96 -13.58 -14.78
C ASP A 177 13.52 -14.79 -14.01
N PRO A 178 14.58 -15.45 -14.52
CA PRO A 178 15.17 -16.61 -13.85
C PRO A 178 15.70 -16.28 -12.45
N LYS A 179 16.17 -15.04 -12.21
CA LYS A 179 16.70 -14.63 -10.90
C LYS A 179 15.62 -14.67 -9.81
N LEU A 180 14.40 -14.20 -10.13
CA LEU A 180 13.27 -14.19 -9.19
C LEU A 180 12.74 -15.61 -8.93
N LEU A 181 12.84 -16.50 -9.92
CA LEU A 181 12.47 -17.90 -9.77
C LEU A 181 13.49 -18.65 -8.90
N GLU A 182 14.78 -18.33 -9.00
CA GLU A 182 15.82 -18.88 -8.15
C GLU A 182 15.71 -18.39 -6.71
N GLU A 183 15.41 -17.11 -6.49
CA GLU A 183 15.17 -16.54 -5.16
C GLU A 183 14.01 -17.27 -4.45
N LEU A 184 12.90 -17.49 -5.16
CA LEU A 184 11.76 -18.27 -4.64
C LEU A 184 12.09 -19.73 -4.34
N LYS A 185 12.90 -20.37 -5.17
CA LYS A 185 13.36 -21.73 -4.90
C LYS A 185 14.27 -21.75 -3.69
N SER A 186 15.19 -20.79 -3.57
CA SER A 186 16.10 -20.68 -2.43
C SER A 186 15.38 -20.41 -1.11
N GLU A 187 14.32 -19.60 -1.11
CA GLU A 187 13.44 -19.35 0.04
C GLU A 187 12.69 -20.64 0.43
N LYS A 188 12.17 -21.37 -0.56
CA LYS A 188 11.42 -22.61 -0.35
C LYS A 188 12.30 -23.77 0.11
N ASP A 189 13.54 -23.83 -0.37
CA ASP A 189 14.51 -24.90 -0.12
C ASP A 189 15.38 -24.65 1.12
N ASN A 190 15.21 -23.51 1.82
CA ASN A 190 15.86 -23.21 3.11
C ASN A 190 14.87 -23.31 4.30
N PRO A 191 14.44 -24.53 4.71
CA PRO A 191 13.60 -24.73 5.90
C PRO A 191 14.35 -24.41 7.22
N THR A 192 15.67 -24.19 7.17
CA THR A 192 16.53 -24.04 8.34
C THR A 192 16.34 -22.69 9.03
N THR A 193 16.07 -21.60 8.30
CA THR A 193 15.79 -20.27 8.87
C THR A 193 14.49 -20.26 9.70
N LEU A 194 13.46 -20.97 9.22
CA LEU A 194 12.14 -21.09 9.84
C LEU A 194 12.22 -21.99 11.08
N MET A 195 13.02 -23.05 11.01
CA MET A 195 13.33 -23.90 12.16
C MET A 195 14.18 -23.16 13.19
N GLN A 196 15.16 -22.34 12.79
CA GLN A 196 16.00 -21.57 13.72
C GLN A 196 15.25 -20.46 14.47
N LEU A 197 14.26 -19.82 13.83
CA LEU A 197 13.39 -18.82 14.47
C LEU A 197 12.36 -19.43 15.42
N LEU A 198 11.77 -20.59 15.06
CA LEU A 198 10.81 -21.30 15.91
C LEU A 198 11.46 -22.08 17.06
N THR A 199 12.72 -22.51 16.90
CA THR A 199 13.46 -23.26 17.94
C THR A 199 14.24 -22.36 18.91
N GLY A 200 14.12 -21.03 18.80
CA GLY A 200 14.60 -20.12 19.85
C GLY A 200 16.09 -20.25 20.18
N ASN A 201 16.95 -20.71 19.26
CA ASN A 201 18.38 -20.77 19.53
C ASN A 201 19.02 -19.42 19.19
N ARG A 202 18.73 -18.41 20.03
CA ARG A 202 19.57 -17.22 20.14
C ARG A 202 20.92 -17.72 20.67
N LYS A 203 21.88 -17.97 19.78
CA LYS A 203 23.29 -18.03 20.19
C LYS A 203 23.61 -16.67 20.78
N GLU A 204 23.62 -16.58 22.11
CA GLU A 204 24.24 -15.45 22.77
C GLU A 204 25.73 -15.43 22.37
N PRO A 205 26.33 -14.24 22.16
CA PRO A 205 27.75 -14.17 21.86
C PRO A 205 28.49 -14.75 23.06
N SER A 206 29.21 -15.84 22.85
CA SER A 206 30.07 -16.44 23.87
C SER A 206 31.10 -15.41 24.33
N ASP A 207 31.00 -15.01 25.60
CA ASP A 207 31.94 -14.13 26.28
C ASP A 207 33.36 -14.73 26.21
N PRO A 208 34.35 -14.05 25.61
CA PRO A 208 35.68 -14.60 25.36
C PRO A 208 36.54 -14.80 26.62
N ASN A 209 36.01 -14.64 27.84
CA ASN A 209 36.82 -14.57 29.06
C ASN A 209 36.55 -15.63 30.15
N SER A 210 35.94 -16.78 29.83
CA SER A 210 35.84 -17.89 30.79
C SER A 210 37.00 -18.89 30.64
N THR A 211 37.93 -18.86 31.59
CA THR A 211 39.11 -19.74 31.71
C THR A 211 38.72 -21.09 32.36
N PRO A 212 39.43 -22.22 32.10
CA PRO A 212 39.02 -23.54 32.59
C PRO A 212 39.62 -23.86 33.96
N GLU A 213 38.77 -24.19 34.93
CA GLU A 213 39.18 -24.70 36.25
C GLU A 213 39.20 -26.23 36.29
N GLY A 214 40.38 -26.79 36.55
CA GLY A 214 40.58 -27.83 37.56
C GLY A 214 40.31 -29.29 37.20
N THR A 215 41.36 -30.00 36.76
CA THR A 215 41.49 -31.46 36.94
C THR A 215 41.74 -31.78 38.42
N PRO A 216 41.08 -32.78 39.03
CA PRO A 216 41.62 -33.49 40.17
C PRO A 216 42.18 -34.85 39.74
N ALA A 217 43.41 -35.10 40.15
CA ALA A 217 44.11 -36.37 40.04
C ALA A 217 43.40 -37.49 40.82
N GLN A 218 43.35 -38.68 40.22
CA GLN A 218 43.85 -39.94 40.80
C GLN A 218 44.27 -40.88 39.67
#